data_AF-A0A9E5YMU3-F1
#
_entry.id   AF-A0A9E5YMU3-F1
#
_cell.length_a   1.000
_cell.length_b   1.000
_cell.length_c   1.000
_cell.angle_alpha   90.00
_cell.angle_beta   90.00
_cell.angle_gamma   90.00
#
_symmetry.space_group_name_H-M   'P 1'
#
loop_
_entity.id
_entity.type
_entity.pdbx_description
1 polymer ?
#
loop_
_entity_poly.entity_id
_entity_poly.type
_entity_poly.pdbx_seq_one_letter_code
_entity_poly.pdbx_strand_id
1 'polypeptide(L)'
;MKLLIGVFCVMFLISCAQENVKSGGFGQEFWEGETFVQKSVDASQLDENRIRAKVDGKWNEYVLVDLPAEFIEWSTSERTESLEKIKTGEMPGLAGAHNGIIATYGYQREDSKFKVNNAVKGCGFLPKKEKIKEIIRHLKDTKEEHFMKKLDILLGNYENADSLFDMNKQVSLELYSVPDRGTQTFLNQMTDPTSVIVFMAIPTFKLKTIAYLLHPENPDLTDYEKDVVEYINLIHSYFHGEFSKEFIAVIYNVIEVYNSSPGRKEGMGKKMVP
;
A
#
# COMPACT_ATOMS: atom_id res chain seq x y z
N MET A 1 -65.65 -26.71 -2.51
CA MET A 1 -64.80 -25.99 -3.49
C MET A 1 -65.12 -24.51 -3.33
N LYS A 2 -64.35 -23.69 -2.62
CA LYS A 2 -62.98 -23.26 -2.93
C LYS A 2 -62.21 -22.94 -1.64
N LEU A 3 -60.97 -23.41 -1.63
CA LEU A 3 -59.92 -23.25 -0.62
C LEU A 3 -59.39 -21.81 -0.71
N LEU A 4 -59.38 -21.04 0.40
CA LEU A 4 -58.61 -19.80 0.48
C LEU A 4 -57.30 -20.11 1.20
N ILE A 5 -56.23 -20.22 0.42
CA ILE A 5 -54.86 -20.40 0.89
C ILE A 5 -54.37 -19.04 1.39
N GLY A 6 -54.21 -18.92 2.71
CA GLY A 6 -53.54 -17.78 3.33
C GLY A 6 -52.04 -17.87 3.04
N VAL A 7 -51.54 -16.94 2.23
CA VAL A 7 -50.12 -16.79 1.91
C VAL A 7 -49.39 -16.27 3.14
N PHE A 8 -48.52 -17.11 3.70
CA PHE A 8 -47.59 -16.76 4.77
C PHE A 8 -46.40 -16.02 4.12
N CYS A 9 -46.48 -14.69 4.03
CA CYS A 9 -45.33 -13.85 3.65
C CYS A 9 -44.35 -13.78 4.82
N VAL A 10 -43.40 -14.71 4.89
CA VAL A 10 -42.22 -14.58 5.75
C VAL A 10 -41.30 -13.54 5.12
N MET A 11 -41.40 -12.29 5.58
CA MET A 11 -40.40 -11.27 5.28
C MET A 11 -39.11 -11.62 6.03
N PHE A 12 -38.15 -12.22 5.33
CA PHE A 12 -36.77 -12.27 5.79
C PHE A 12 -36.18 -10.86 5.71
N LEU A 13 -36.24 -10.12 6.82
CA LEU A 13 -35.39 -8.96 7.05
C LEU A 13 -33.95 -9.46 7.20
N ILE A 14 -33.23 -9.58 6.09
CA ILE A 14 -31.77 -9.67 6.12
C ILE A 14 -31.28 -8.27 6.49
N SER A 15 -31.23 -8.00 7.79
CA SER A 15 -30.46 -6.88 8.32
C SER A 15 -29.00 -7.15 7.96
N CYS A 16 -28.47 -6.42 6.97
CA CYS A 16 -27.03 -6.26 6.84
C CYS A 16 -26.55 -5.53 8.08
N ALA A 17 -26.27 -6.27 9.16
CA ALA A 17 -25.54 -5.76 10.28
C ALA A 17 -24.15 -5.37 9.74
N GLN A 18 -23.94 -4.08 9.50
CA GLN A 18 -22.59 -3.53 9.46
C GLN A 18 -21.95 -3.93 10.80
N GLU A 19 -20.92 -4.76 10.75
CA GLU A 19 -19.99 -4.89 11.87
C GLU A 19 -19.42 -3.49 12.12
N ASN A 20 -20.05 -2.76 13.03
CA ASN A 20 -19.57 -1.48 13.47
C ASN A 20 -18.32 -1.75 14.31
N VAL A 21 -17.15 -1.65 13.68
CA VAL A 21 -15.89 -1.57 14.43
C VAL A 21 -16.05 -0.42 15.42
N LYS A 22 -15.81 -0.71 16.69
CA LYS A 22 -16.00 0.25 17.78
C LYS A 22 -14.97 1.37 17.63
N SER A 23 -15.38 2.50 17.05
CA SER A 23 -14.51 3.67 16.92
C SER A 23 -14.33 4.41 18.25
N GLY A 24 -13.30 5.23 18.36
CA GLY A 24 -13.06 6.12 19.50
C GLY A 24 -11.96 5.66 20.45
N GLY A 25 -11.20 4.62 20.11
CA GLY A 25 -9.98 4.21 20.80
C GLY A 25 -8.72 4.50 19.98
N PHE A 26 -7.62 3.84 20.36
CA PHE A 26 -6.37 3.83 19.58
C PHE A 26 -6.21 2.55 18.76
N GLY A 27 -7.28 1.77 18.61
CA GLY A 27 -7.34 0.57 17.77
C GLY A 27 -6.83 -0.70 18.40
N GLN A 28 -6.84 -0.79 19.74
CA GLN A 28 -6.45 -1.99 20.47
C GLN A 28 -7.21 -3.25 19.98
N GLU A 29 -8.45 -3.08 19.49
CA GLU A 29 -9.29 -4.13 18.93
C GLU A 29 -8.79 -4.74 17.62
N PHE A 30 -7.85 -4.11 16.93
CA PHE A 30 -7.23 -4.67 15.73
C PHE A 30 -6.07 -5.61 16.04
N TRP A 31 -5.59 -5.62 17.28
CA TRP A 31 -4.42 -6.38 17.70
C TRP A 31 -4.82 -7.68 18.41
N GLU A 32 -4.07 -8.73 18.13
CA GLU A 32 -4.15 -10.04 18.78
C GLU A 32 -2.80 -10.28 19.49
N GLY A 33 -2.68 -9.76 20.72
CA GLY A 33 -1.39 -9.63 21.39
C GLY A 33 -0.55 -8.52 20.76
N GLU A 34 0.65 -8.86 20.29
CA GLU A 34 1.59 -7.92 19.65
C GLU A 34 1.49 -7.93 18.11
N THR A 35 0.57 -8.71 17.52
CA THR A 35 0.40 -8.85 16.06
C THR A 35 -1.03 -8.53 15.63
N PHE A 36 -1.30 -8.57 14.32
CA PHE A 36 -2.65 -8.47 13.77
C PHE A 36 -2.79 -9.22 12.45
N VAL A 37 -4.04 -9.47 12.07
CA VAL A 37 -4.44 -9.91 10.72
C VAL A 37 -5.48 -8.92 10.18
N GLN A 38 -5.24 -8.38 8.97
CA GLN A 38 -6.19 -7.48 8.33
C GLN A 38 -7.38 -8.28 7.78
N LYS A 39 -8.51 -8.22 8.48
CA LYS A 39 -9.74 -8.98 8.14
C LYS A 39 -10.60 -8.28 7.07
N SER A 40 -10.24 -7.08 6.66
CA SER A 40 -10.96 -6.28 5.64
C SER A 40 -10.46 -6.54 4.21
N VAL A 41 -9.48 -7.42 4.03
CA VAL A 41 -8.89 -7.78 2.73
C VAL A 41 -8.78 -9.30 2.60
N ASP A 42 -9.05 -9.80 1.41
CA ASP A 42 -8.78 -11.18 0.98
C ASP A 42 -7.89 -11.12 -0.27
N ALA A 43 -6.62 -11.48 -0.08
CA ALA A 43 -5.54 -11.42 -1.05
C ALA A 43 -5.25 -12.77 -1.72
N SER A 44 -6.12 -13.78 -1.53
CA SER A 44 -5.90 -15.14 -2.04
C SER A 44 -5.83 -15.25 -3.57
N GLN A 45 -6.36 -14.25 -4.29
CA GLN A 45 -6.42 -14.21 -5.76
C GLN A 45 -5.45 -13.20 -6.39
N LEU A 46 -4.41 -12.76 -5.66
CA LEU A 46 -3.43 -11.79 -6.19
C LEU A 46 -2.70 -12.32 -7.44
N ASP A 47 -2.45 -13.63 -7.53
CA ASP A 47 -1.83 -14.26 -8.71
C ASP A 47 -2.74 -14.19 -9.96
N GLU A 48 -4.04 -13.95 -9.78
CA GLU A 48 -5.03 -13.76 -10.85
C GLU A 48 -5.32 -12.27 -11.12
N ASN A 49 -4.49 -11.36 -10.57
CA ASN A 49 -4.70 -9.91 -10.58
C ASN A 49 -6.07 -9.51 -10.02
N ARG A 50 -6.54 -10.19 -8.97
CA ARG A 50 -7.78 -9.87 -8.26
C ARG A 50 -7.54 -9.73 -6.77
N ILE A 51 -8.31 -8.86 -6.16
CA ILE A 51 -8.32 -8.68 -4.71
C ILE A 51 -9.75 -8.45 -4.24
N ARG A 52 -10.12 -9.05 -3.12
CA ARG A 52 -11.40 -8.80 -2.47
C ARG A 52 -11.18 -7.92 -1.26
N ALA A 53 -12.05 -6.95 -1.07
CA ALA A 53 -11.93 -6.00 0.03
C ALA A 53 -13.29 -5.54 0.55
N LYS A 54 -13.37 -5.33 1.87
CA LYS A 54 -14.54 -4.80 2.57
C LYS A 54 -14.50 -3.28 2.53
N VAL A 55 -15.15 -2.70 1.53
CA VAL A 55 -15.23 -1.24 1.30
C VAL A 55 -16.63 -0.76 1.66
N ASP A 56 -16.71 0.29 2.47
CA ASP A 56 -17.96 0.81 3.04
C ASP A 56 -18.81 -0.29 3.72
N GLY A 57 -18.13 -1.25 4.35
CA GLY A 57 -18.75 -2.40 5.02
C GLY A 57 -19.24 -3.52 4.09
N LYS A 58 -19.02 -3.44 2.78
CA LYS A 58 -19.41 -4.46 1.80
C LYS A 58 -18.20 -5.11 1.14
N TRP A 59 -18.22 -6.42 1.02
CA TRP A 59 -17.21 -7.14 0.23
C TRP A 59 -17.43 -6.87 -1.25
N ASN A 60 -16.38 -6.38 -1.90
CA ASN A 60 -16.31 -6.16 -3.33
C ASN A 60 -15.07 -6.88 -3.89
N GLU A 61 -15.13 -7.24 -5.16
CA GLU A 61 -13.98 -7.74 -5.91
C GLU A 61 -13.45 -6.64 -6.81
N TYR A 62 -12.12 -6.53 -6.89
CA TYR A 62 -11.42 -5.56 -7.71
C TYR A 62 -10.41 -6.26 -8.60
N VAL A 63 -10.25 -5.76 -9.82
CA VAL A 63 -9.20 -6.18 -10.75
C VAL A 63 -8.03 -5.20 -10.61
N LEU A 64 -6.82 -5.75 -10.47
CA LEU A 64 -5.62 -4.94 -10.44
C LEU A 64 -5.26 -4.45 -11.84
N VAL A 65 -4.76 -3.23 -11.93
CA VAL A 65 -4.31 -2.63 -13.19
C VAL A 65 -2.84 -2.28 -13.09
N ASP A 66 -2.13 -2.50 -14.19
CA ASP A 66 -0.73 -2.09 -14.27
C ASP A 66 -0.62 -0.56 -14.31
N LEU A 67 0.44 -0.06 -13.69
CA LEU A 67 0.85 1.33 -13.77
C LEU A 67 1.20 1.64 -15.24
N PRO A 68 0.68 2.76 -15.79
CA PRO A 68 0.95 3.15 -17.16
C PRO A 68 2.43 3.52 -17.34
N ALA A 69 2.95 3.33 -18.55
CA ALA A 69 4.34 3.63 -18.89
C ALA A 69 4.75 5.07 -18.49
N GLU A 70 3.87 6.06 -18.69
CA GLU A 70 4.13 7.45 -18.27
C GLU A 70 4.38 7.59 -16.75
N PHE A 71 3.66 6.82 -15.91
CA PHE A 71 3.89 6.83 -14.47
C PHE A 71 5.23 6.18 -14.12
N ILE A 72 5.52 5.04 -14.75
CA ILE A 72 6.77 4.30 -14.51
C ILE A 72 7.97 5.14 -14.92
N GLU A 73 7.98 5.67 -16.13
CA GLU A 73 9.05 6.53 -16.66
C GLU A 73 9.29 7.75 -15.77
N TRP A 74 8.22 8.45 -15.37
CA TRP A 74 8.33 9.58 -14.45
C TRP A 74 8.90 9.16 -13.09
N SER A 75 8.34 8.10 -12.49
CA SER A 75 8.72 7.67 -11.15
C SER A 75 10.16 7.17 -11.10
N THR A 76 10.60 6.38 -12.08
CA THR A 76 11.98 5.89 -12.14
C THR A 76 12.95 7.02 -12.45
N SER A 77 12.62 7.94 -13.36
CA SER A 77 13.48 9.08 -13.70
C SER A 77 13.72 10.00 -12.50
N GLU A 78 12.66 10.38 -11.76
CA GLU A 78 12.78 11.22 -10.57
C GLU A 78 13.60 10.55 -9.45
N ARG A 79 13.46 9.23 -9.30
CA ARG A 79 14.21 8.46 -8.30
C ARG A 79 15.68 8.34 -8.69
N THR A 80 15.95 8.07 -9.95
CA THR A 80 17.31 8.05 -10.51
C THR A 80 18.00 9.41 -10.34
N GLU A 81 17.32 10.50 -10.71
CA GLU A 81 17.85 11.86 -10.51
C GLU A 81 18.13 12.15 -9.03
N SER A 82 17.22 11.75 -8.14
CA SER A 82 17.40 11.92 -6.69
C SER A 82 18.62 11.15 -6.17
N LEU A 83 18.82 9.90 -6.62
CA LEU A 83 19.99 9.11 -6.23
C LEU A 83 21.30 9.70 -6.77
N GLU A 84 21.31 10.21 -8.00
CA GLU A 84 22.48 10.90 -8.57
C GLU A 84 22.82 12.19 -7.82
N LYS A 85 21.82 12.97 -7.41
CA LYS A 85 22.00 14.14 -6.53
C LYS A 85 22.56 13.77 -5.16
N ILE A 86 22.09 12.68 -4.57
CA ILE A 86 22.62 12.19 -3.28
C ILE A 86 24.11 11.83 -3.41
N LYS A 87 24.54 11.25 -4.54
CA LYS A 87 25.97 10.96 -4.79
C LYS A 87 26.83 12.22 -4.80
N THR A 88 26.29 13.37 -5.23
CA THR A 88 26.99 14.66 -5.23
C THR A 88 26.84 15.44 -3.92
N GLY A 89 26.16 14.87 -2.91
CA GLY A 89 25.98 15.47 -1.58
C GLY A 89 24.75 16.35 -1.45
N GLU A 90 23.85 16.35 -2.44
CA GLU A 90 22.57 17.06 -2.38
C GLU A 90 21.52 16.24 -1.64
N MET A 91 20.83 16.87 -0.67
CA MET A 91 19.77 16.22 0.08
C MET A 91 18.49 16.13 -0.76
N PRO A 92 17.78 14.99 -0.74
CA PRO A 92 16.51 14.86 -1.45
C PRO A 92 15.43 15.73 -0.81
N GLY A 93 14.51 16.23 -1.64
CA GLY A 93 13.32 16.94 -1.18
C GLY A 93 12.22 16.00 -0.66
N LEU A 94 11.17 16.59 -0.07
CA LEU A 94 9.97 15.85 0.33
C LEU A 94 8.98 15.59 -0.83
N ALA A 95 9.08 16.36 -1.91
CA ALA A 95 8.25 16.21 -3.10
C ALA A 95 8.76 15.09 -4.02
N GLY A 96 7.98 14.72 -5.04
CA GLY A 96 8.42 13.79 -6.09
C GLY A 96 7.95 12.35 -5.88
N ALA A 97 8.55 11.44 -6.66
CA ALA A 97 8.07 10.07 -6.82
C ALA A 97 8.25 9.17 -5.59
N HIS A 98 9.19 9.49 -4.70
CA HIS A 98 9.40 8.70 -3.49
C HIS A 98 8.29 8.89 -2.46
N ASN A 99 7.72 10.08 -2.34
CA ASN A 99 6.79 10.40 -1.25
C ASN A 99 5.36 10.54 -1.76
N GLY A 100 4.53 9.54 -1.45
CA GLY A 100 3.09 9.58 -1.71
C GLY A 100 2.34 10.27 -0.56
N ILE A 101 1.40 11.16 -0.89
CA ILE A 101 0.40 11.67 0.05
C ILE A 101 -0.77 10.68 0.03
N ILE A 102 -0.91 9.93 1.12
CA ILE A 102 -1.86 8.81 1.22
C ILE A 102 -3.09 9.27 1.98
N ALA A 103 -4.20 9.39 1.26
CA ALA A 103 -5.51 9.67 1.80
C ALA A 103 -6.21 8.36 2.20
N THR A 104 -6.72 8.31 3.42
CA THR A 104 -7.47 7.15 3.95
C THR A 104 -8.69 7.60 4.75
N TYR A 105 -9.64 6.69 4.96
CA TYR A 105 -10.85 6.92 5.74
C TYR A 105 -11.29 5.62 6.43
N GLY A 106 -12.04 5.71 7.54
CA GLY A 106 -12.76 4.56 8.11
C GLY A 106 -12.93 4.63 9.63
N TYR A 107 -11.83 4.87 10.35
CA TYR A 107 -11.78 4.83 11.81
C TYR A 107 -11.75 6.24 12.41
N GLN A 108 -12.50 6.49 13.49
CA GLN A 108 -12.35 7.72 14.26
C GLN A 108 -11.47 7.42 15.47
N ARG A 109 -10.23 7.91 15.49
CA ARG A 109 -9.32 7.75 16.62
C ARG A 109 -9.77 8.62 17.80
N GLU A 110 -9.48 8.18 19.01
CA GLU A 110 -9.89 8.82 20.27
C GLU A 110 -9.63 10.34 20.32
N ASP A 111 -8.45 10.77 19.83
CA ASP A 111 -8.01 12.16 19.82
C ASP A 111 -8.51 12.99 18.62
N SER A 112 -9.40 12.43 17.79
CA SER A 112 -9.86 13.04 16.55
C SER A 112 -11.39 13.07 16.44
N LYS A 113 -11.91 14.16 15.86
CA LYS A 113 -13.31 14.25 15.41
C LYS A 113 -13.48 13.80 13.95
N PHE A 114 -12.38 13.55 13.24
CA PHE A 114 -12.37 13.22 11.82
C PHE A 114 -11.89 11.79 11.61
N LYS A 115 -12.54 11.11 10.65
CA LYS A 115 -12.13 9.79 10.15
C LYS A 115 -11.18 9.87 8.96
N VAL A 116 -11.24 10.99 8.22
CA VAL A 116 -10.36 11.22 7.07
C VAL A 116 -8.96 11.55 7.55
N ASN A 117 -7.96 11.08 6.80
CA ASN A 117 -6.56 11.28 7.11
C ASN A 117 -5.75 11.47 5.83
N ASN A 118 -4.66 12.22 5.93
CA ASN A 118 -3.59 12.27 4.95
C ASN A 118 -2.27 12.04 5.67
N ALA A 119 -1.44 11.12 5.15
CA ALA A 119 -0.09 10.91 5.63
C ALA A 119 0.89 10.90 4.45
N VAL A 120 2.01 11.60 4.59
CA VAL A 120 3.12 11.47 3.64
C VAL A 120 3.89 10.20 4.01
N LYS A 121 4.06 9.30 3.04
CA LYS A 121 4.81 8.05 3.23
C LYS A 121 5.78 7.83 2.09
N GLY A 122 6.95 7.28 2.44
CA GLY A 122 7.86 6.72 1.46
C GLY A 122 7.20 5.55 0.74
N CYS A 123 7.05 5.68 -0.56
CA CYS A 123 6.55 4.67 -1.47
C CYS A 123 7.71 4.07 -2.28
N GLY A 124 7.57 2.81 -2.66
CA GLY A 124 8.49 2.09 -3.54
C GLY A 124 7.77 1.08 -4.40
N PHE A 125 8.53 0.39 -5.24
CA PHE A 125 8.04 -0.72 -6.05
C PHE A 125 8.22 -2.04 -5.31
N LEU A 126 7.31 -2.99 -5.54
CA LEU A 126 7.49 -4.37 -5.11
C LEU A 126 8.16 -5.15 -6.25
N PRO A 127 9.16 -6.01 -5.97
CA PRO A 127 9.64 -6.98 -6.95
C PRO A 127 8.54 -7.92 -7.44
N LYS A 128 8.67 -8.39 -8.67
CA LYS A 128 7.86 -9.51 -9.14
C LYS A 128 8.07 -10.73 -8.24
N LYS A 129 7.02 -11.55 -8.11
CA LYS A 129 7.02 -12.74 -7.24
C LYS A 129 8.18 -13.68 -7.53
N GLU A 130 8.51 -13.88 -8.79
CA GLU A 130 9.62 -14.70 -9.25
C GLU A 130 11.02 -14.06 -9.07
N LYS A 131 11.08 -12.75 -8.79
CA LYS A 131 12.31 -11.97 -8.61
C LYS A 131 12.62 -11.63 -7.15
N ILE A 132 11.63 -11.63 -6.27
CA ILE A 132 11.78 -11.12 -4.91
C ILE A 132 12.91 -11.81 -4.12
N LYS A 133 13.01 -13.14 -4.18
CA LYS A 133 14.06 -13.90 -3.48
C LYS A 133 15.46 -13.61 -4.01
N GLU A 134 15.59 -13.40 -5.32
CA GLU A 134 16.86 -13.02 -5.96
C GLU A 134 17.31 -11.64 -5.47
N ILE A 135 16.39 -10.67 -5.46
CA ILE A 135 16.67 -9.30 -5.02
C ILE A 135 16.98 -9.25 -3.52
N ILE A 136 16.21 -9.95 -2.67
CA ILE A 136 16.50 -10.05 -1.23
C ILE A 136 17.92 -10.57 -1.01
N ARG A 137 18.32 -11.64 -1.71
CA ARG A 137 19.67 -12.19 -1.59
C ARG A 137 20.71 -11.15 -2.00
N HIS A 138 20.53 -10.49 -3.14
CA HIS A 138 21.47 -9.47 -3.61
C HIS A 138 21.61 -8.30 -2.62
N LEU A 139 20.50 -7.82 -2.04
CA LEU A 139 20.53 -6.77 -1.04
C LEU A 139 21.25 -7.22 0.24
N LYS A 140 21.03 -8.46 0.70
CA LYS A 140 21.75 -9.01 1.86
C LYS A 140 23.25 -9.15 1.60
N ASP A 141 23.63 -9.64 0.43
CA ASP A 141 25.03 -9.86 0.06
C ASP A 141 25.80 -8.53 -0.06
N THR A 142 25.10 -7.43 -0.34
CA THR A 142 25.70 -6.11 -0.58
C THR A 142 25.38 -5.08 0.50
N LYS A 143 24.72 -5.47 1.60
CA LYS A 143 24.23 -4.51 2.61
C LYS A 143 25.35 -3.75 3.34
N GLU A 144 26.51 -4.38 3.46
CA GLU A 144 27.73 -3.85 4.11
C GLU A 144 28.66 -3.10 3.14
N GLU A 145 28.29 -3.02 1.85
CA GLU A 145 29.07 -2.28 0.87
C GLU A 145 29.09 -0.78 1.17
N HIS A 146 30.11 -0.09 0.65
CA HIS A 146 30.20 1.36 0.78
C HIS A 146 28.93 2.04 0.23
N PHE A 147 28.44 3.08 0.90
CA PHE A 147 27.16 3.72 0.59
C PHE A 147 27.02 4.08 -0.90
N MET A 148 28.07 4.60 -1.55
CA MET A 148 28.04 4.91 -2.98
C MET A 148 27.80 3.68 -3.87
N LYS A 149 28.35 2.52 -3.51
CA LYS A 149 28.12 1.26 -4.23
C LYS A 149 26.67 0.79 -4.05
N LYS A 150 26.10 1.00 -2.86
CA LYS A 150 24.68 0.74 -2.58
C LYS A 150 23.77 1.62 -3.44
N LEU A 151 24.12 2.90 -3.61
CA LEU A 151 23.39 3.79 -4.52
C LEU A 151 23.44 3.30 -5.98
N ASP A 152 24.58 2.83 -6.47
CA ASP A 152 24.71 2.25 -7.82
C ASP A 152 23.81 1.02 -8.01
N ILE A 153 23.69 0.16 -6.98
CA ILE A 153 22.80 -1.00 -7.01
C ILE A 153 21.34 -0.56 -7.08
N LEU A 154 20.95 0.44 -6.29
CA LEU A 154 19.58 0.97 -6.32
C LEU A 154 19.24 1.64 -7.65
N LEU A 155 20.20 2.35 -8.25
CA LEU A 155 20.07 2.93 -9.60
C LEU A 155 19.82 1.84 -10.65
N GLY A 156 20.64 0.78 -10.63
CA GLY A 156 20.47 -0.36 -11.53
C GLY A 156 19.09 -1.01 -11.41
N ASN A 157 18.48 -1.01 -10.22
CA ASN A 157 17.11 -1.50 -10.07
C ASN A 157 16.09 -0.64 -10.83
N TYR A 158 16.23 0.70 -10.80
CA TYR A 158 15.32 1.60 -11.51
C TYR A 158 15.54 1.59 -13.03
N GLU A 159 16.79 1.42 -13.48
CA GLU A 159 17.11 1.23 -14.90
C GLU A 159 16.49 -0.05 -15.49
N ASN A 160 16.25 -1.06 -14.65
CA ASN A 160 15.69 -2.35 -15.03
C ASN A 160 14.25 -2.56 -14.51
N ALA A 161 13.55 -1.47 -14.17
CA ALA A 161 12.28 -1.51 -13.44
C ALA A 161 11.23 -2.48 -14.02
N ASP A 162 11.02 -2.45 -15.34
CA ASP A 162 10.04 -3.31 -16.03
C ASP A 162 10.31 -4.81 -15.86
N SER A 163 11.57 -5.19 -15.72
CA SER A 163 11.98 -6.59 -15.58
C SER A 163 11.94 -7.05 -14.11
N LEU A 164 12.14 -6.13 -13.16
CA LEU A 164 12.31 -6.43 -11.74
C LEU A 164 11.03 -6.27 -10.94
N PHE A 165 10.22 -5.25 -11.24
CA PHE A 165 9.12 -4.83 -10.38
C PHE A 165 7.75 -5.30 -10.89
N ASP A 166 6.85 -5.46 -9.94
CA ASP A 166 5.43 -5.69 -10.16
C ASP A 166 4.76 -4.35 -10.49
N MET A 167 4.16 -4.28 -11.68
CA MET A 167 3.62 -3.04 -12.22
C MET A 167 2.27 -2.67 -11.63
N ASN A 168 1.61 -3.52 -10.85
CA ASN A 168 0.30 -3.20 -10.26
C ASN A 168 0.35 -2.97 -8.74
N LYS A 169 1.55 -2.73 -8.19
CA LYS A 169 1.75 -2.52 -6.75
C LYS A 169 2.66 -1.34 -6.45
N GLN A 170 2.34 -0.63 -5.39
CA GLN A 170 3.26 0.25 -4.65
C GLN A 170 3.40 -0.28 -3.23
N VAL A 171 4.54 -0.05 -2.57
CA VAL A 171 4.78 -0.52 -1.20
C VAL A 171 5.24 0.60 -0.28
N SER A 172 5.00 0.44 1.02
CA SER A 172 5.43 1.36 2.08
C SER A 172 5.60 0.59 3.38
N LEU A 173 6.19 1.24 4.37
CA LEU A 173 6.14 0.81 5.75
C LEU A 173 5.10 1.62 6.56
N GLU A 174 4.53 0.98 7.58
CA GLU A 174 3.77 1.61 8.65
C GLU A 174 4.62 1.56 9.93
N LEU A 175 5.26 2.70 10.24
CA LEU A 175 6.39 2.74 11.19
C LEU A 175 5.97 2.86 12.66
N TYR A 176 4.82 3.48 12.93
CA TYR A 176 4.49 3.99 14.26
C TYR A 176 3.24 3.35 14.89
N SER A 177 2.63 2.38 14.20
CA SER A 177 1.50 1.65 14.75
C SER A 177 1.99 0.52 15.64
N VAL A 178 1.47 0.51 16.87
CA VAL A 178 1.77 -0.45 17.93
C VAL A 178 0.46 -0.78 18.68
N PRO A 179 0.40 -1.87 19.48
CA PRO A 179 -0.84 -2.31 20.12
C PRO A 179 -1.56 -1.26 20.96
N ASP A 180 -0.81 -0.41 21.67
CA ASP A 180 -1.36 0.66 22.51
C ASP A 180 -1.71 1.93 21.71
N ARG A 181 -1.20 2.06 20.48
CA ARG A 181 -1.34 3.26 19.67
C ARG A 181 -1.24 3.00 18.17
N GLY A 182 -2.38 2.83 17.50
CA GLY A 182 -2.47 2.87 16.04
C GLY A 182 -2.32 4.27 15.45
N THR A 183 -1.58 4.39 14.34
CA THR A 183 -1.65 5.61 13.53
C THR A 183 -2.99 5.70 12.83
N GLN A 184 -3.44 6.92 12.53
CA GLN A 184 -4.71 7.09 11.82
C GLN A 184 -4.73 6.38 10.46
N THR A 185 -3.59 6.29 9.77
CA THR A 185 -3.48 5.55 8.51
C THR A 185 -3.73 4.06 8.70
N PHE A 186 -3.06 3.43 9.67
CA PHE A 186 -3.27 2.03 10.03
C PHE A 186 -4.72 1.75 10.39
N LEU A 187 -5.29 2.53 11.31
CA LEU A 187 -6.66 2.33 11.79
C LEU A 187 -7.69 2.42 10.66
N ASN A 188 -7.52 3.39 9.76
CA ASN A 188 -8.35 3.52 8.58
C ASN A 188 -8.22 2.28 7.69
N GLN A 189 -7.00 1.89 7.31
CA GLN A 189 -6.77 0.76 6.41
C GLN A 189 -7.24 -0.59 6.99
N MET A 190 -7.15 -0.76 8.31
CA MET A 190 -7.70 -1.94 8.99
C MET A 190 -9.24 -1.99 8.91
N THR A 191 -9.91 -0.84 8.92
CA THR A 191 -11.38 -0.72 8.86
C THR A 191 -11.91 -0.75 7.43
N ASP A 192 -11.36 0.09 6.57
CA ASP A 192 -11.66 0.23 5.16
C ASP A 192 -10.33 0.33 4.40
N PRO A 193 -9.97 -0.68 3.58
CA PRO A 193 -8.66 -0.76 2.97
C PRO A 193 -8.49 0.21 1.79
N THR A 194 -9.50 1.00 1.43
CA THR A 194 -9.35 1.99 0.36
C THR A 194 -8.33 3.04 0.73
N SER A 195 -7.51 3.39 -0.25
CA SER A 195 -6.51 4.44 -0.14
C SER A 195 -6.37 5.15 -1.47
N VAL A 196 -6.03 6.44 -1.41
CA VAL A 196 -5.67 7.22 -2.59
C VAL A 196 -4.28 7.79 -2.36
N ILE A 197 -3.37 7.57 -3.30
CA ILE A 197 -2.02 8.11 -3.27
C ILE A 197 -1.93 9.22 -4.30
N VAL A 198 -1.52 10.42 -3.88
CA VAL A 198 -1.20 11.53 -4.78
C VAL A 198 0.24 11.93 -4.60
N PHE A 199 0.93 12.22 -5.71
CA PHE A 199 2.30 12.70 -5.68
C PHE A 199 2.36 14.20 -5.92
N MET A 200 3.06 14.92 -5.06
CA MET A 200 3.29 16.36 -5.23
C MET A 200 4.45 16.57 -6.22
N ALA A 201 4.11 16.67 -7.51
CA ALA A 201 5.06 16.84 -8.61
C ALA A 201 4.38 17.38 -9.88
N ILE A 202 5.15 17.70 -10.92
CA ILE A 202 4.64 17.90 -12.29
C ILE A 202 5.46 16.99 -13.24
N PRO A 203 4.85 15.99 -13.90
CA PRO A 203 3.45 15.59 -13.79
C PRO A 203 3.07 15.12 -12.37
N THR A 204 1.78 15.18 -12.04
CA THR A 204 1.24 14.56 -10.81
C THR A 204 0.27 13.45 -11.18
N PHE A 205 0.43 12.34 -10.48
CA PHE A 205 -0.40 11.16 -10.64
C PHE A 205 -1.19 10.88 -9.36
N LYS A 206 -2.31 10.22 -9.55
CA LYS A 206 -3.17 9.73 -8.47
C LYS A 206 -3.45 8.25 -8.68
N LEU A 207 -3.17 7.46 -7.66
CA LEU A 207 -3.46 6.03 -7.62
C LEU A 207 -4.62 5.82 -6.66
N LYS A 208 -5.64 5.06 -7.06
CA LYS A 208 -6.62 4.50 -6.12
C LYS A 208 -6.29 3.04 -5.90
N THR A 209 -6.20 2.66 -4.63
CA THR A 209 -5.59 1.40 -4.23
C THR A 209 -6.38 0.71 -3.13
N ILE A 210 -6.23 -0.61 -3.04
CA ILE A 210 -6.60 -1.42 -1.87
C ILE A 210 -5.32 -1.73 -1.10
N ALA A 211 -5.23 -1.21 0.13
CA ALA A 211 -4.10 -1.42 1.01
C ALA A 211 -4.20 -2.77 1.71
N TYR A 212 -3.16 -3.58 1.56
CA TYR A 212 -2.98 -4.86 2.24
C TYR A 212 -1.81 -4.78 3.23
N LEU A 213 -2.08 -5.00 4.51
CA LEU A 213 -1.14 -4.83 5.62
C LEU A 213 -0.65 -6.18 6.14
N LEU A 214 0.65 -6.31 6.31
CA LEU A 214 1.33 -7.51 6.78
C LEU A 214 2.17 -7.17 8.02
N HIS A 215 1.83 -7.78 9.16
CA HIS A 215 2.65 -7.69 10.37
C HIS A 215 3.83 -8.68 10.28
N PRO A 216 5.08 -8.27 10.56
CA PRO A 216 6.25 -9.14 10.40
C PRO A 216 6.22 -10.38 11.28
N GLU A 217 5.62 -10.29 12.46
CA GLU A 217 5.53 -11.39 13.41
C GLU A 217 4.24 -12.23 13.26
N ASN A 218 3.46 -12.02 12.20
CA ASN A 218 2.30 -12.87 11.94
C ASN A 218 2.75 -14.28 11.51
N PRO A 219 2.47 -15.34 12.31
CA PRO A 219 2.92 -16.70 11.99
C PRO A 219 2.22 -17.29 10.77
N ASP A 220 1.05 -16.77 10.40
CA ASP A 220 0.19 -17.31 9.35
C ASP A 220 0.48 -16.70 7.97
N LEU A 221 1.52 -15.86 7.85
CA LEU A 221 1.97 -15.37 6.56
C LEU A 221 2.42 -16.52 5.66
N THR A 222 1.98 -16.47 4.40
CA THR A 222 2.51 -17.31 3.33
C THR A 222 4.00 -17.03 3.09
N ASP A 223 4.69 -17.96 2.43
CA ASP A 223 6.10 -17.77 2.07
C ASP A 223 6.33 -16.49 1.24
N TYR A 224 5.40 -16.18 0.33
CA TYR A 224 5.49 -14.97 -0.48
C TYR A 224 5.30 -13.71 0.38
N GLU A 225 4.34 -13.69 1.29
CA GLU A 225 4.13 -12.54 2.18
C GLU A 225 5.32 -12.29 3.11
N LYS A 226 5.98 -13.36 3.58
CA LYS A 226 7.24 -13.26 4.33
C LYS A 226 8.33 -12.61 3.48
N ASP A 227 8.50 -13.06 2.24
CA ASP A 227 9.45 -12.42 1.31
C ASP A 227 9.10 -10.94 1.08
N VAL A 228 7.81 -10.58 0.99
CA VAL A 228 7.37 -9.18 0.82
C VAL A 228 7.73 -8.33 2.04
N VAL A 229 7.39 -8.79 3.25
CA VAL A 229 7.74 -8.09 4.50
C VAL A 229 9.25 -7.90 4.59
N GLU A 230 10.01 -8.95 4.33
CA GLU A 230 11.47 -8.94 4.37
C GLU A 230 12.04 -7.94 3.37
N TYR A 231 11.60 -8.00 2.10
CA TYR A 231 12.07 -7.09 1.07
C TYR A 231 11.85 -5.63 1.44
N ILE A 232 10.64 -5.27 1.88
CA ILE A 232 10.29 -3.86 2.16
C ILE A 232 11.11 -3.33 3.35
N ASN A 233 11.28 -4.13 4.41
CA ASN A 233 12.12 -3.76 5.54
C ASN A 233 13.60 -3.70 5.17
N LEU A 234 14.07 -4.65 4.36
CA LEU A 234 15.45 -4.72 3.91
C LEU A 234 15.80 -3.55 3.00
N ILE A 235 14.98 -3.20 1.99
CA ILE A 235 15.29 -2.08 1.09
C ILE A 235 15.30 -0.74 1.82
N HIS A 236 14.42 -0.56 2.80
CA HIS A 236 14.42 0.61 3.68
C HIS A 236 15.71 0.70 4.51
N SER A 237 16.09 -0.40 5.16
CA SER A 237 17.31 -0.47 5.97
C SER A 237 18.58 -0.42 5.13
N TYR A 238 18.52 -0.92 3.90
CA TYR A 238 19.59 -0.84 2.93
C TYR A 238 19.94 0.62 2.63
N PHE A 239 18.95 1.50 2.52
CA PHE A 239 19.20 2.92 2.32
C PHE A 239 19.52 3.69 3.61
N HIS A 240 18.77 3.45 4.69
CA HIS A 240 18.84 4.26 5.92
C HIS A 240 19.76 3.70 7.03
N GLY A 241 20.25 2.48 6.89
CA GLY A 241 20.93 1.75 7.97
C GLY A 241 19.99 0.82 8.74
N GLU A 242 20.56 0.04 9.66
CA GLU A 242 19.82 -0.96 10.44
C GLU A 242 18.85 -0.31 11.44
N PHE A 243 17.66 -0.89 11.57
CA PHE A 243 16.65 -0.53 12.57
C PHE A 243 16.53 -1.64 13.61
N SER A 244 16.14 -1.28 14.84
CA SER A 244 16.03 -2.24 15.96
C SER A 244 14.84 -3.20 15.86
N LYS A 245 13.98 -3.03 14.85
CA LYS A 245 12.80 -3.85 14.61
C LYS A 245 12.42 -3.81 13.13
N GLU A 246 11.66 -4.82 12.71
CA GLU A 246 10.92 -4.77 11.46
C GLU A 246 9.60 -4.01 11.66
N PHE A 247 9.15 -3.38 10.59
CA PHE A 247 7.92 -2.61 10.54
C PHE A 247 6.85 -3.34 9.73
N ILE A 248 5.60 -2.96 9.97
CA ILE A 248 4.45 -3.43 9.20
C ILE A 248 4.65 -3.06 7.73
N ALA A 249 4.57 -4.04 6.86
CA ALA A 249 4.58 -3.82 5.42
C ALA A 249 3.18 -3.45 4.93
N VAL A 250 3.11 -2.51 3.99
CA VAL A 250 1.87 -2.10 3.32
C VAL A 250 2.04 -2.27 1.82
N ILE A 251 1.17 -3.05 1.21
CA ILE A 251 1.06 -3.22 -0.25
C ILE A 251 -0.15 -2.43 -0.71
N TYR A 252 0.05 -1.45 -1.58
CA TYR A 252 -1.01 -0.70 -2.25
C TYR A 252 -1.27 -1.33 -3.61
N ASN A 253 -2.30 -2.17 -3.67
CA ASN A 253 -2.71 -2.85 -4.91
C ASN A 253 -3.48 -1.87 -5.79
N VAL A 254 -2.99 -1.61 -7.00
CA VAL A 254 -3.45 -0.54 -7.88
C VAL A 254 -4.75 -0.93 -8.59
N ILE A 255 -5.81 -0.16 -8.37
CA ILE A 255 -7.14 -0.37 -8.98
C ILE A 255 -7.40 0.66 -10.10
N GLU A 256 -6.98 1.90 -9.89
CA GLU A 256 -7.14 2.96 -10.88
C GLU A 256 -5.94 3.91 -10.87
N VAL A 257 -5.53 4.35 -12.05
CA VAL A 257 -4.47 5.36 -12.22
C VAL A 257 -5.02 6.58 -12.95
N TYR A 258 -4.64 7.76 -12.49
CA TYR A 258 -5.10 9.04 -13.03
C TYR A 258 -3.93 10.00 -13.26
N ASN A 259 -3.94 10.69 -14.40
CA ASN A 259 -3.09 11.85 -14.63
C ASN A 259 -3.79 13.08 -14.06
N SER A 260 -3.28 13.57 -12.93
CA SER A 260 -3.85 14.71 -12.21
C SER A 260 -3.11 16.02 -12.49
N SER A 261 -2.22 16.02 -13.49
CA SER A 261 -1.37 17.17 -13.82
C SER A 261 -2.20 18.42 -14.14
N PRO A 262 -1.92 19.58 -13.51
CA PRO A 262 -2.62 20.81 -13.82
C PRO A 262 -2.21 21.36 -15.21
N GLY A 263 -3.11 22.10 -15.85
CA GLY A 263 -2.80 22.87 -17.06
C GLY A 263 -2.59 22.08 -18.36
N ARG A 264 -2.79 20.75 -18.37
CA ARG A 264 -2.74 19.90 -19.58
C ARG A 264 -4.09 19.26 -19.83
N LYS A 265 -4.55 19.24 -21.09
CA LYS A 265 -5.84 18.61 -21.49
C LYS A 265 -5.87 17.10 -21.23
N GLU A 266 -4.72 16.43 -21.39
CA GLU A 266 -4.54 15.02 -21.03
C GLU A 266 -4.35 14.81 -19.51
N GLY A 267 -4.20 15.90 -18.74
CA GLY A 267 -4.21 15.91 -17.28
C GLY A 267 -5.63 16.19 -16.73
N MET A 268 -5.71 16.95 -15.62
CA MET A 268 -6.99 17.33 -14.97
C MET A 268 -7.78 16.16 -14.34
N GLY A 269 -7.09 15.10 -13.91
CA GLY A 269 -7.70 13.97 -13.21
C GLY A 269 -8.34 12.96 -14.15
N LYS A 270 -7.82 12.82 -15.37
CA LYS A 270 -8.24 11.83 -16.36
C LYS A 270 -7.74 10.44 -15.97
N LYS A 271 -8.62 9.43 -16.01
CA LYS A 271 -8.24 8.02 -15.79
C LYS A 271 -7.35 7.55 -16.95
N MET A 272 -6.23 6.91 -16.65
CA MET A 272 -5.20 6.52 -17.63
C MET A 272 -5.35 5.08 -18.11
N VAL A 273 -5.90 4.22 -17.27
CA VAL A 273 -6.10 2.79 -17.54
C VAL A 273 -7.59 2.45 -17.37
N PRO A 274 -8.18 1.59 -18.23
CA PRO A 274 -9.61 1.25 -18.18
C PRO A 274 -10.09 0.72 -16.83
#